data_AF-A0A9D1DZD0-F1
#
_entry.id   AF-A0A9D1DZD0-F1
#
_cell.length_a   1.000
_cell.length_b   1.000
_cell.length_c   1.000
_cell.angle_alpha   90.00
_cell.angle_beta   90.00
_cell.angle_gamma   90.00
#
_symmetry.space_group_name_H-M   'P 1'
#
loop_
_entity.id
_entity.type
_entity.pdbx_description
1 polymer ?
#
loop_
_entity_poly.entity_id
_entity_poly.type
_entity_poly.pdbx_seq_one_letter_code
_entity_poly.pdbx_strand_id
1 'polypeptide(L)'
;MKTVTVKTGAPTGAVISPALHSQFIEHLGSCIYGGLWVGKDSPIPNIEGFRKDILEPLSALRPPVIRWPGGCFADTYHWRDGIGKDRPVIFNGNFGTNRTEDNSFGTDEFMRLCALTGSKPWLNLNLLSGSVREAVEWAEYCNRTESTALSDMRRENGSDAPYGVEMWGIGNEVWAGGGNMTPEDYASLYRRFASAMPHFTRPDGSPLPQTYILSGPDGNKPKERVRWTRDLFKAL
;
A
#
# COMPACT_ATOMS: atom_id res chain seq x y z
N MET A 1 44.83 -9.12 12.52
CA MET A 1 43.86 -9.92 11.73
C MET A 1 42.63 -10.12 12.59
N LYS A 2 41.41 -9.81 12.11
CA LYS A 2 40.18 -10.11 12.86
C LYS A 2 39.64 -11.45 12.37
N THR A 3 39.35 -12.35 13.31
CA THR A 3 38.76 -13.67 13.02
C THR A 3 37.26 -13.61 13.28
N VAL A 4 36.45 -14.14 12.36
CA VAL A 4 34.99 -14.30 12.51
C VAL A 4 34.66 -15.79 12.55
N THR A 5 33.83 -16.20 13.50
CA THR A 5 33.36 -17.58 13.63
C THR A 5 31.88 -17.66 13.28
N VAL A 6 31.53 -18.42 12.24
CA VAL A 6 30.14 -18.68 11.85
C VAL A 6 29.71 -20.03 12.42
N LYS A 7 28.65 -20.04 13.24
CA LYS A 7 28.08 -21.27 13.81
C LYS A 7 26.91 -21.72 12.92
N THR A 8 27.06 -22.85 12.24
CA THR A 8 26.06 -23.41 11.31
C THR A 8 25.24 -24.57 11.89
N GLY A 9 25.58 -25.07 13.09
CA GLY A 9 24.80 -26.10 13.77
C GLY A 9 23.46 -25.55 14.27
N ALA A 10 22.38 -26.33 14.06
CA ALA A 10 20.96 -26.09 14.42
C ALA A 10 20.55 -24.61 14.54
N PRO A 11 19.77 -24.04 13.60
CA PRO A 11 19.40 -22.61 13.66
C PRO A 11 18.73 -22.28 15.00
N THR A 12 19.44 -21.61 15.90
CA THR A 12 18.96 -21.20 17.23
C THR A 12 18.33 -19.81 17.21
N GLY A 13 18.23 -19.18 16.03
CA GLY A 13 17.73 -17.82 15.84
C GLY A 13 16.35 -17.78 15.19
N ALA A 14 15.69 -16.63 15.29
CA ALA A 14 14.45 -16.37 14.57
C ALA A 14 14.64 -16.46 13.05
N VAL A 15 13.59 -16.86 12.33
CA VAL A 15 13.58 -16.84 10.86
C VAL A 15 13.58 -15.38 10.38
N ILE A 16 14.49 -15.04 9.48
CA ILE A 16 14.50 -13.74 8.82
C ILE A 16 13.31 -13.72 7.86
N SER A 17 12.28 -12.95 8.20
CA SER A 17 11.08 -12.84 7.37
C SER A 17 11.45 -12.25 6.01
N PRO A 18 11.00 -12.85 4.88
CA PRO A 18 11.17 -12.25 3.56
C PRO A 18 10.61 -10.82 3.49
N ALA A 19 9.55 -10.51 4.25
CA ALA A 19 8.94 -9.19 4.29
C ALA A 19 9.90 -8.07 4.73
N LEU A 20 11.05 -8.39 5.33
CA LEU A 20 12.12 -7.41 5.61
C LEU A 20 12.78 -6.85 4.34
N HIS A 21 12.60 -7.50 3.20
CA HIS A 21 13.12 -7.09 1.88
C HIS A 21 12.03 -6.46 0.98
N SER A 22 10.91 -6.05 1.57
CA SER A 22 9.81 -5.38 0.88
C SER A 22 10.22 -4.00 0.37
N GLN A 23 9.45 -3.49 -0.59
CA GLN A 23 9.66 -2.17 -1.18
C GLN A 23 8.51 -1.23 -0.87
N PHE A 24 8.77 0.06 -1.06
CA PHE A 24 7.82 1.13 -0.83
C PHE A 24 7.88 2.11 -2.00
N ILE A 25 6.71 2.42 -2.58
CA ILE A 25 6.54 3.43 -3.62
C ILE A 25 5.45 4.42 -3.23
N GLU A 26 5.65 5.68 -3.54
CA GLU A 26 4.71 6.76 -3.26
C GLU A 26 4.51 7.61 -4.51
N HIS A 27 3.33 8.21 -4.65
CA HIS A 27 3.11 9.33 -5.55
C HIS A 27 3.93 10.55 -5.09
N LEU A 28 5.24 10.50 -5.32
CA LEU A 28 6.21 11.48 -4.86
C LEU A 28 7.30 11.68 -5.91
N GLY A 29 7.44 12.92 -6.37
CA GLY A 29 8.40 13.28 -7.42
C GLY A 29 8.28 12.39 -8.65
N SER A 30 9.37 11.73 -9.03
CA SER A 30 9.42 10.79 -10.16
C SER A 30 9.40 9.32 -9.74
N CYS A 31 9.00 8.98 -8.52
CA CYS A 31 8.94 7.58 -8.08
C CYS A 31 7.97 6.76 -8.95
N ILE A 32 6.76 7.27 -9.17
CA ILE A 32 5.78 6.67 -10.08
C ILE A 32 5.98 7.18 -11.50
N TYR A 33 5.69 8.45 -11.76
CA TYR A 33 5.71 9.01 -13.11
C TYR A 33 7.13 9.24 -13.63
N GLY A 34 7.45 8.64 -14.76
CA GLY A 34 8.78 8.63 -15.37
C GLY A 34 9.75 7.64 -14.73
N GLY A 35 9.66 7.37 -13.41
CA GLY A 35 10.49 6.39 -12.72
C GLY A 35 10.00 4.95 -12.86
N LEU A 36 8.70 4.74 -12.99
CA LEU A 36 8.09 3.42 -13.16
C LEU A 36 7.03 3.43 -14.27
N TRP A 37 6.03 4.30 -14.12
CA TRP A 37 4.93 4.46 -15.06
C TRP A 37 5.25 5.53 -16.09
N VAL A 38 5.18 5.15 -17.37
CA VAL A 38 5.37 6.03 -18.52
C VAL A 38 4.13 6.11 -19.42
N GLY A 39 3.12 5.27 -19.16
CA GLY A 39 1.93 5.12 -19.99
C GLY A 39 2.14 4.16 -21.17
N LYS A 40 1.08 3.47 -21.58
CA LYS A 40 1.15 2.40 -22.61
C LYS A 40 1.62 2.91 -23.96
N ASP A 41 1.22 4.13 -24.33
CA ASP A 41 1.55 4.76 -25.61
C ASP A 41 2.87 5.55 -25.58
N SER A 42 3.64 5.43 -24.50
CA SER A 42 4.93 6.11 -24.36
C SER A 42 5.94 5.64 -25.42
N PRO A 43 6.75 6.54 -25.99
CA PRO A 43 7.89 6.14 -26.84
C PRO A 43 9.00 5.46 -26.04
N ILE A 44 8.99 5.56 -24.70
CA ILE A 44 9.91 4.83 -23.83
C ILE A 44 9.51 3.35 -23.88
N PRO A 45 10.45 2.41 -24.17
CA PRO A 45 10.15 0.99 -24.17
C PRO A 45 9.51 0.55 -22.87
N ASN A 46 8.29 0.01 -22.96
CA ASN A 46 7.47 -0.32 -21.80
C ASN A 46 6.76 -1.68 -21.97
N ILE A 47 6.38 -2.26 -20.84
CA ILE A 47 5.49 -3.42 -20.74
C ILE A 47 4.24 -2.88 -20.07
N GLU A 48 3.12 -2.80 -20.80
CA GLU A 48 1.82 -2.34 -20.27
C GLU A 48 1.84 -0.96 -19.58
N GLY A 49 2.74 -0.07 -19.99
CA GLY A 49 2.92 1.27 -19.43
C GLY A 49 4.01 1.37 -18.36
N PHE A 50 4.57 0.25 -17.90
CA PHE A 50 5.73 0.22 -17.02
C PHE A 50 7.01 0.25 -17.85
N ARG A 51 7.91 1.20 -17.61
CA ARG A 51 9.17 1.27 -18.35
C ARG A 51 10.00 -0.01 -18.15
N LYS A 52 10.38 -0.63 -19.25
CA LYS A 52 10.91 -2.00 -19.29
C LYS A 52 12.22 -2.13 -18.52
N ASP A 53 13.09 -1.13 -18.65
CA ASP A 53 14.40 -1.04 -18.02
C ASP A 53 14.37 -0.94 -16.48
N ILE A 54 13.21 -0.63 -15.89
CA ILE A 54 12.99 -0.65 -14.44
C ILE A 54 12.18 -1.87 -14.01
N LEU A 55 11.14 -2.24 -14.77
CA LEU A 55 10.30 -3.38 -14.44
C LEU A 55 11.09 -4.70 -14.42
N GLU A 56 12.00 -4.91 -15.38
CA GLU A 56 12.76 -6.17 -15.46
C GLU A 56 13.67 -6.38 -14.24
N PRO A 57 14.52 -5.41 -13.83
CA PRO A 57 15.27 -5.52 -12.58
C PRO A 57 14.39 -5.67 -11.33
N LEU A 58 13.27 -4.94 -11.26
CA LEU A 58 12.35 -5.03 -10.13
C LEU A 58 11.71 -6.42 -10.03
N SER A 59 11.32 -7.00 -11.17
CA SER A 59 10.79 -8.36 -11.23
C SER A 59 11.87 -9.39 -10.85
N ALA A 60 13.13 -9.20 -11.29
CA ALA A 60 14.25 -10.05 -10.88
C ALA A 60 14.55 -9.99 -9.37
N LEU A 61 14.38 -8.82 -8.75
CA LEU A 61 14.53 -8.63 -7.30
C LEU A 61 13.47 -9.42 -6.51
N ARG A 62 12.28 -9.66 -7.10
CA ARG A 62 11.11 -10.30 -6.48
C ARG A 62 10.80 -9.75 -5.08
N PRO A 63 10.48 -8.44 -4.95
CA PRO A 63 10.05 -7.87 -3.68
C PRO A 63 8.94 -8.71 -3.06
N PRO A 64 9.05 -9.15 -1.80
CA PRO A 64 7.99 -9.95 -1.19
C PRO A 64 6.69 -9.16 -1.04
N VAL A 65 6.79 -7.87 -0.73
CA VAL A 65 5.66 -6.93 -0.64
C VAL A 65 6.06 -5.60 -1.29
N ILE A 66 5.10 -4.91 -1.90
CA ILE A 66 5.22 -3.50 -2.27
C ILE A 66 4.11 -2.72 -1.56
N ARG A 67 4.46 -1.63 -0.88
CA ARG A 67 3.53 -0.70 -0.23
C ARG A 67 3.25 0.51 -1.14
N TRP A 68 1.98 0.91 -1.28
CA TRP A 68 1.46 2.04 -2.08
C TRP A 68 0.08 2.50 -1.50
N PRO A 69 -0.49 3.70 -1.77
CA PRO A 69 -0.03 4.86 -2.56
C PRO A 69 0.98 5.75 -1.85
N GLY A 70 1.26 5.39 -0.60
CA GLY A 70 2.46 5.73 0.11
C GLY A 70 2.32 6.84 1.12
N GLY A 71 3.29 6.87 2.04
CA GLY A 71 3.60 7.99 2.93
C GLY A 71 2.45 8.94 3.25
N CYS A 72 2.73 10.23 3.14
CA CYS A 72 1.74 11.27 3.41
C CYS A 72 0.69 11.35 2.29
N PHE A 73 1.03 10.94 1.06
CA PHE A 73 0.07 10.97 -0.03
C PHE A 73 -1.18 10.11 0.25
N ALA A 74 -1.02 8.94 0.87
CA ALA A 74 -2.10 8.01 1.18
C ALA A 74 -3.21 8.64 2.05
N ASP A 75 -2.85 9.52 2.98
CA ASP A 75 -3.80 10.20 3.86
C ASP A 75 -4.52 11.39 3.18
N THR A 76 -4.23 11.62 1.91
CA THR A 76 -4.91 12.60 1.04
C THR A 76 -5.45 11.98 -0.25
N TYR A 77 -5.23 10.69 -0.45
CA TYR A 77 -5.60 9.98 -1.67
C TYR A 77 -7.01 9.41 -1.57
N HIS A 78 -7.83 9.69 -2.57
CA HIS A 78 -9.15 9.11 -2.71
C HIS A 78 -9.13 8.07 -3.83
N TRP A 79 -9.19 6.79 -3.48
CA TRP A 79 -8.83 5.69 -4.40
C TRP A 79 -9.70 5.60 -5.67
N ARG A 80 -10.93 6.12 -5.60
CA ARG A 80 -11.84 6.21 -6.75
C ARG A 80 -11.33 7.13 -7.85
N ASP A 81 -10.47 8.09 -7.52
CA ASP A 81 -9.86 9.00 -8.48
C ASP A 81 -8.85 8.26 -9.39
N GLY A 82 -8.29 7.15 -8.92
CA GLY A 82 -7.31 6.32 -9.64
C GLY A 82 -7.88 5.06 -10.29
N ILE A 83 -9.17 5.01 -10.60
CA ILE A 83 -9.77 3.87 -11.32
C ILE A 83 -10.63 4.35 -12.49
N GLY A 84 -10.94 3.45 -13.41
CA GLY A 84 -11.78 3.76 -14.57
C GLY A 84 -11.11 4.72 -15.56
N LYS A 85 -11.91 5.18 -16.53
CA LYS A 85 -11.46 6.02 -17.66
C LYS A 85 -11.47 7.52 -17.36
N ASP A 86 -12.38 7.96 -16.49
CA ASP A 86 -12.65 9.38 -16.22
C ASP A 86 -11.95 9.80 -14.92
N ARG A 87 -10.61 9.81 -14.94
CA ARG A 87 -9.78 10.11 -13.76
C ARG A 87 -9.56 11.61 -13.59
N PRO A 88 -9.81 12.20 -12.40
CA PRO A 88 -9.59 13.62 -12.19
C PRO A 88 -8.09 13.93 -12.04
N VAL A 89 -7.68 15.12 -12.49
CA VAL A 89 -6.38 15.68 -12.17
C VAL A 89 -6.47 16.43 -10.84
N ILE A 90 -5.66 16.04 -9.87
CA ILE A 90 -5.58 16.67 -8.54
C ILE A 90 -4.24 17.39 -8.37
N PHE A 91 -4.06 18.11 -7.26
CA PHE A 91 -2.78 18.73 -6.92
C PHE A 91 -2.12 17.98 -5.76
N ASN A 92 -0.91 17.49 -5.99
CA ASN A 92 -0.11 16.81 -4.98
C ASN A 92 0.88 17.79 -4.33
N GLY A 93 0.52 18.27 -3.14
CA GLY A 93 1.36 19.15 -2.30
C GLY A 93 2.29 18.40 -1.35
N ASN A 94 2.27 17.07 -1.32
CA ASN A 94 3.02 16.29 -0.33
C ASN A 94 4.53 16.31 -0.59
N PHE A 95 5.30 16.48 0.48
CA PHE A 95 6.78 16.45 0.50
C PHE A 95 7.48 17.26 -0.62
N GLY A 96 6.92 18.42 -0.97
CA GLY A 96 7.52 19.29 -1.99
C GLY A 96 7.32 18.82 -3.43
N THR A 97 6.47 17.81 -3.67
CA THR A 97 6.10 17.37 -5.02
C THR A 97 5.54 18.54 -5.83
N ASN A 98 4.60 19.30 -5.24
CA ASN A 98 4.04 20.57 -5.76
C ASN A 98 3.71 20.54 -7.26
N ARG A 99 3.07 19.46 -7.71
CA ARG A 99 2.71 19.20 -9.11
C ARG A 99 1.31 18.60 -9.20
N THR A 100 0.74 18.66 -10.40
CA THR A 100 -0.48 17.93 -10.71
C THR A 100 -0.24 16.43 -10.69
N GLU A 101 -1.26 15.70 -10.26
CA GLU A 101 -1.35 14.23 -10.22
C GLU A 101 -2.53 13.86 -11.12
N ASP A 102 -2.28 13.18 -12.23
CA ASP A 102 -3.33 12.84 -13.21
C ASP A 102 -4.04 11.51 -12.89
N ASN A 103 -3.60 10.83 -11.82
CA ASN A 103 -4.10 9.53 -11.38
C ASN A 103 -4.04 8.44 -12.47
N SER A 104 -3.22 8.62 -13.51
CA SER A 104 -3.05 7.62 -14.58
C SER A 104 -2.37 6.34 -14.09
N PHE A 105 -1.74 6.38 -12.92
CA PHE A 105 -1.35 5.21 -12.15
C PHE A 105 -2.21 5.14 -10.88
N GLY A 106 -3.11 4.16 -10.80
CA GLY A 106 -3.96 3.97 -9.64
C GLY A 106 -4.05 2.51 -9.22
N THR A 107 -5.23 2.11 -8.70
CA THR A 107 -5.38 0.78 -8.10
C THR A 107 -5.03 -0.31 -9.11
N ASP A 108 -5.65 -0.29 -10.29
CA ASP A 108 -5.54 -1.38 -11.27
C ASP A 108 -4.10 -1.51 -11.80
N GLU A 109 -3.42 -0.39 -12.04
CA GLU A 109 -2.00 -0.38 -12.43
C GLU A 109 -1.10 -0.89 -11.30
N PHE A 110 -1.32 -0.46 -10.06
CA PHE A 110 -0.54 -0.96 -8.92
C PHE A 110 -0.71 -2.49 -8.73
N MET A 111 -1.92 -3.02 -8.91
CA MET A 111 -2.14 -4.46 -8.84
C MET A 111 -1.45 -5.18 -10.00
N ARG A 112 -1.43 -4.58 -11.19
CA ARG A 112 -0.70 -5.14 -12.34
C ARG A 112 0.81 -5.17 -12.10
N LEU A 113 1.37 -4.13 -11.50
CA LEU A 113 2.78 -4.11 -11.09
C LEU A 113 3.09 -5.29 -10.17
N CYS A 114 2.29 -5.47 -9.12
CA CYS A 114 2.46 -6.55 -8.16
C CYS A 114 2.41 -7.92 -8.83
N ALA A 115 1.49 -8.12 -9.78
CA ALA A 115 1.41 -9.35 -10.57
C ALA A 115 2.65 -9.58 -11.45
N LEU A 116 3.18 -8.54 -12.10
CA LEU A 116 4.37 -8.62 -12.97
C LEU A 116 5.67 -8.86 -12.18
N THR A 117 5.75 -8.42 -10.92
CA THR A 117 6.91 -8.62 -10.05
C THR A 117 6.79 -9.85 -9.14
N GLY A 118 5.61 -10.49 -9.11
CA GLY A 118 5.30 -11.56 -8.15
C GLY A 118 5.22 -11.08 -6.70
N SER A 119 5.02 -9.79 -6.48
CA SER A 119 4.97 -9.16 -5.16
C SER A 119 3.57 -9.21 -4.58
N LYS A 120 3.45 -9.31 -3.26
CA LYS A 120 2.16 -9.10 -2.59
C LYS A 120 1.85 -7.59 -2.47
N PRO A 121 0.60 -7.18 -2.71
CA PRO A 121 0.18 -5.79 -2.56
C PRO A 121 -0.05 -5.44 -1.09
N TRP A 122 0.50 -4.31 -0.65
CA TRP A 122 0.10 -3.61 0.58
C TRP A 122 -0.49 -2.24 0.20
N LEU A 123 -1.80 -2.10 0.42
CA LEU A 123 -2.53 -0.84 0.23
C LEU A 123 -2.59 -0.03 1.54
N ASN A 124 -2.25 1.24 1.49
CA ASN A 124 -2.35 2.16 2.63
C ASN A 124 -3.64 2.99 2.52
N LEU A 125 -4.55 2.81 3.47
CA LEU A 125 -5.82 3.49 3.56
C LEU A 125 -5.65 4.94 4.03
N ASN A 126 -6.49 5.82 3.48
CA ASN A 126 -6.60 7.21 3.88
C ASN A 126 -7.35 7.33 5.20
N LEU A 127 -6.64 7.70 6.27
CA LEU A 127 -7.22 7.88 7.60
C LEU A 127 -7.50 9.35 7.93
N LEU A 128 -6.72 10.28 7.38
CA LEU A 128 -6.83 11.70 7.68
C LEU A 128 -8.07 12.34 7.04
N SER A 129 -8.23 12.18 5.73
CA SER A 129 -9.29 12.84 4.94
C SER A 129 -10.33 11.88 4.39
N GLY A 130 -10.06 10.58 4.46
CA GLY A 130 -10.95 9.52 4.02
C GLY A 130 -11.99 9.10 5.04
N SER A 131 -12.80 8.11 4.67
CA SER A 131 -13.85 7.57 5.54
C SER A 131 -13.78 6.05 5.69
N VAL A 132 -14.41 5.53 6.75
CA VAL A 132 -14.59 4.07 6.92
C VAL A 132 -15.29 3.45 5.71
N ARG A 133 -16.30 4.14 5.16
CA ARG A 133 -17.01 3.70 3.96
C ARG A 133 -16.06 3.57 2.78
N GLU A 134 -15.23 4.57 2.55
CA GLU A 134 -14.26 4.57 1.47
C GLU A 134 -13.27 3.41 1.57
N ALA A 135 -12.76 3.11 2.78
CA ALA A 135 -11.88 1.97 3.01
C ALA A 135 -12.57 0.62 2.73
N VAL A 136 -13.82 0.46 3.20
CA VAL A 136 -14.61 -0.75 2.98
C VAL A 136 -14.91 -0.95 1.48
N GLU A 137 -15.30 0.11 0.80
CA GLU A 137 -15.55 0.07 -0.66
C GLU A 137 -14.28 -0.27 -1.43
N TRP A 138 -13.11 0.25 -1.02
CA TRP A 138 -11.85 -0.11 -1.67
C TRP A 138 -11.51 -1.60 -1.49
N ALA A 139 -11.70 -2.11 -0.27
CA ALA A 139 -11.50 -3.52 0.02
C ALA A 139 -12.46 -4.41 -0.80
N GLU A 140 -13.71 -3.98 -0.95
CA GLU A 140 -14.68 -4.69 -1.78
C GLU A 140 -14.28 -4.69 -3.26
N TYR A 141 -13.94 -3.52 -3.81
CA TYR A 141 -13.43 -3.41 -5.19
C TYR A 141 -12.27 -4.40 -5.41
N CYS A 142 -11.32 -4.43 -4.48
CA CYS A 142 -10.14 -5.27 -4.59
C CYS A 142 -10.42 -6.78 -4.45
N ASN A 143 -11.30 -7.19 -3.53
CA ASN A 143 -11.33 -8.57 -3.05
C ASN A 143 -12.66 -9.31 -3.25
N ARG A 144 -13.74 -8.62 -3.64
CA ARG A 144 -15.06 -9.24 -3.79
C ARG A 144 -15.13 -10.17 -5.01
N THR A 145 -15.52 -11.41 -4.78
CA THR A 145 -15.76 -12.44 -5.81
C THR A 145 -17.17 -12.34 -6.37
N GLU A 146 -18.17 -12.14 -5.50
CA GLU A 146 -19.57 -11.97 -5.88
C GLU A 146 -19.77 -10.74 -6.77
N SER A 147 -20.78 -10.75 -7.64
CA SER A 147 -21.15 -9.58 -8.45
C SER A 147 -21.80 -8.50 -7.57
N THR A 148 -21.18 -7.33 -7.55
CA THR A 148 -21.62 -6.10 -6.92
C THR A 148 -21.21 -4.95 -7.82
N ALA A 149 -21.79 -3.75 -7.62
CA ALA A 149 -21.41 -2.58 -8.42
C ALA A 149 -19.89 -2.31 -8.40
N LEU A 150 -19.21 -2.61 -7.29
CA LEU A 150 -17.76 -2.43 -7.15
C LEU A 150 -16.95 -3.55 -7.78
N SER A 151 -17.36 -4.81 -7.61
CA SER A 151 -16.64 -5.91 -8.27
C SER A 151 -16.84 -5.87 -9.77
N ASP A 152 -18.04 -5.53 -10.26
CA ASP A 152 -18.32 -5.38 -11.69
C ASP A 152 -17.54 -4.21 -12.29
N MET A 153 -17.42 -3.09 -11.58
CA MET A 153 -16.54 -1.99 -11.98
C MET A 153 -15.07 -2.42 -12.10
N ARG A 154 -14.56 -3.28 -11.20
CA ARG A 154 -13.21 -3.86 -11.33
C ARG A 154 -13.09 -4.71 -12.61
N ARG A 155 -14.11 -5.51 -12.94
CA ARG A 155 -14.15 -6.31 -14.18
C ARG A 155 -14.12 -5.41 -15.41
N GLU A 156 -14.94 -4.35 -15.41
CA GLU A 156 -14.98 -3.33 -16.48
C GLU A 156 -13.63 -2.62 -16.64
N ASN A 157 -12.92 -2.38 -15.54
CA ASN A 157 -11.58 -1.79 -15.54
C ASN A 157 -10.47 -2.77 -15.93
N GLY A 158 -10.82 -4.02 -16.26
CA GLY A 158 -9.91 -4.99 -16.88
C GLY A 158 -9.40 -6.10 -15.97
N SER A 159 -9.93 -6.25 -14.75
CA SER A 159 -9.60 -7.39 -13.87
C SER A 159 -10.85 -8.17 -13.47
N ASP A 160 -11.10 -9.28 -14.16
CA ASP A 160 -12.23 -10.16 -13.86
C ASP A 160 -12.10 -10.78 -12.45
N ALA A 161 -10.94 -11.37 -12.16
CA ALA A 161 -10.64 -11.94 -10.85
C ALA A 161 -10.39 -10.85 -9.79
N PRO A 162 -10.75 -11.10 -8.51
CA PRO A 162 -10.33 -10.25 -7.40
C PRO A 162 -8.81 -10.29 -7.25
N TYR A 163 -8.24 -9.19 -6.77
CA TYR A 163 -6.80 -9.05 -6.63
C TYR A 163 -6.20 -9.78 -5.41
N GLY A 164 -7.00 -10.05 -4.37
CA GLY A 164 -6.55 -10.78 -3.19
C GLY A 164 -5.59 -9.97 -2.31
N VAL A 165 -5.87 -8.70 -2.06
CA VAL A 165 -5.12 -7.85 -1.13
C VAL A 165 -5.23 -8.41 0.29
N GLU A 166 -4.10 -8.81 0.85
CA GLU A 166 -4.00 -9.34 2.21
C GLU A 166 -3.50 -8.28 3.22
N MET A 167 -2.87 -7.19 2.79
CA MET A 167 -2.19 -6.23 3.67
C MET A 167 -2.77 -4.83 3.52
N TRP A 168 -3.33 -4.30 4.61
CA TRP A 168 -4.00 -2.99 4.67
C TRP A 168 -3.36 -2.12 5.76
N GLY A 169 -2.64 -1.09 5.37
CA GLY A 169 -2.16 -0.05 6.30
C GLY A 169 -3.29 0.90 6.65
N ILE A 170 -3.47 1.22 7.92
CA ILE A 170 -4.53 2.14 8.39
C ILE A 170 -3.88 3.43 8.87
N GLY A 171 -3.83 4.42 7.98
CA GLY A 171 -3.13 5.69 8.17
C GLY A 171 -1.61 5.57 8.02
N ASN A 172 -0.94 6.70 7.82
CA ASN A 172 0.51 6.83 7.74
C ASN A 172 0.99 8.04 8.55
N GLU A 173 2.10 7.87 9.28
CA GLU A 173 2.73 8.98 10.04
C GLU A 173 1.71 9.85 10.77
N VAL A 174 0.75 9.18 11.43
CA VAL A 174 -0.43 9.81 12.02
C VAL A 174 -0.08 10.86 13.07
N TRP A 175 1.13 10.77 13.65
CA TRP A 175 1.73 11.71 14.58
C TRP A 175 2.31 12.99 13.92
N ALA A 176 2.30 13.08 12.59
CA ALA A 176 2.71 14.25 11.81
C ALA A 176 1.76 14.48 10.62
N GLY A 177 2.21 14.19 9.39
CA GLY A 177 1.47 14.46 8.16
C GLY A 177 0.10 13.79 8.09
N GLY A 178 -0.08 12.65 8.78
CA GLY A 178 -1.36 11.94 8.89
C GLY A 178 -2.33 12.49 9.93
N GLY A 179 -2.10 13.68 10.50
CA GLY A 179 -3.09 14.37 11.34
C GLY A 179 -2.65 14.78 12.74
N ASN A 180 -1.34 14.75 13.06
CA ASN A 180 -0.79 15.11 14.37
C ASN A 180 -1.51 14.45 15.57
N MET A 181 -1.93 13.20 15.39
CA MET A 181 -2.73 12.44 16.36
C MET A 181 -1.91 12.03 17.58
N THR A 182 -2.56 12.05 18.74
CA THR A 182 -2.07 11.33 19.92
C THR A 182 -2.19 9.81 19.71
N PRO A 183 -1.45 8.98 20.48
CA PRO A 183 -1.63 7.53 20.45
C PRO A 183 -3.09 7.09 20.68
N GLU A 184 -3.80 7.75 21.60
CA GLU A 184 -5.17 7.44 21.98
C GLU A 184 -6.19 7.81 20.89
N ASP A 185 -6.01 8.96 20.24
CA ASP A 185 -6.83 9.37 19.09
C ASP A 185 -6.65 8.38 17.94
N TYR A 186 -5.38 8.03 17.64
CA TYR A 186 -5.07 7.07 16.60
C TYR A 186 -5.66 5.69 16.91
N ALA A 187 -5.51 5.19 18.14
CA ALA A 187 -6.08 3.89 18.54
C ALA A 187 -7.61 3.84 18.33
N SER A 188 -8.30 4.94 18.63
CA SER A 188 -9.74 5.05 18.47
C SER A 188 -10.16 5.00 16.99
N LEU A 189 -9.46 5.75 16.13
CA LEU A 189 -9.71 5.74 14.68
C LEU A 189 -9.31 4.41 14.04
N TYR A 190 -8.16 3.85 14.40
CA TYR A 190 -7.69 2.56 13.93
C TYR A 190 -8.71 1.47 14.21
N ARG A 191 -9.20 1.34 15.45
CA ARG A 191 -10.22 0.34 15.81
C ARG A 191 -11.49 0.49 14.99
N ARG A 192 -11.92 1.73 14.74
CA ARG A 192 -13.11 2.02 13.91
C ARG A 192 -12.94 1.53 12.48
N PHE A 193 -11.78 1.79 11.85
CA PHE A 193 -11.50 1.32 10.49
C PHE A 193 -11.31 -0.20 10.45
N ALA A 194 -10.43 -0.74 11.29
CA ALA A 194 -10.09 -2.16 11.31
C ALA A 194 -11.32 -3.06 11.55
N SER A 195 -12.22 -2.65 12.45
CA SER A 195 -13.42 -3.44 12.78
C SER A 195 -14.50 -3.41 11.70
N ALA A 196 -14.44 -2.44 10.78
CA ALA A 196 -15.40 -2.31 9.69
C ALA A 196 -15.01 -3.09 8.43
N MET A 197 -13.74 -3.52 8.32
CA MET A 197 -13.23 -4.19 7.13
C MET A 197 -13.93 -5.54 6.92
N PRO A 198 -14.49 -5.81 5.71
CA PRO A 198 -15.20 -7.06 5.45
C PRO A 198 -14.25 -8.25 5.43
N HIS A 199 -14.80 -9.43 5.68
CA HIS A 199 -14.13 -10.68 5.34
C HIS A 199 -14.40 -11.06 3.88
N PHE A 200 -13.39 -11.61 3.22
CA PHE A 200 -13.46 -12.07 1.85
C PHE A 200 -13.02 -13.53 1.76
N THR A 201 -13.44 -14.20 0.69
CA THR A 201 -12.98 -15.53 0.31
C THR A 201 -12.20 -15.45 -0.99
N ARG A 202 -11.27 -16.38 -1.17
CA ARG A 202 -10.63 -16.64 -2.46
C ARG A 202 -11.65 -17.26 -3.42
N PRO A 203 -11.37 -17.27 -4.74
CA PRO A 203 -12.24 -17.91 -5.72
C PRO A 203 -12.53 -19.40 -5.44
N ASP A 204 -11.64 -20.10 -4.73
CA ASP A 204 -11.83 -21.49 -4.31
C ASP A 204 -12.70 -21.65 -3.04
N GLY A 205 -13.25 -20.55 -2.52
CA GLY A 205 -14.07 -20.50 -1.31
C GLY A 205 -13.28 -20.46 0.00
N SER A 206 -11.95 -20.58 -0.01
CA SER A 206 -11.14 -20.49 1.21
C SER A 206 -11.10 -19.06 1.75
N PRO A 207 -10.95 -18.84 3.07
CA PRO A 207 -10.81 -17.49 3.62
C PRO A 207 -9.58 -16.75 3.08
N LEU A 208 -9.75 -15.48 2.68
CA LEU A 208 -8.65 -14.59 2.38
C LEU A 208 -8.13 -13.98 3.70
N PRO A 209 -6.91 -14.32 4.15
CA PRO A 209 -6.34 -13.74 5.36
C PRO A 209 -6.05 -12.26 5.11
N GLN A 210 -6.46 -11.42 6.06
CA GLN A 210 -6.23 -9.98 6.00
C GLN A 210 -5.48 -9.53 7.24
N THR A 211 -4.48 -8.68 7.03
CA THR A 211 -3.65 -8.05 8.06
C THR A 211 -3.91 -6.56 8.04
N TYR A 212 -4.35 -6.03 9.18
CA TYR A 212 -4.53 -4.59 9.38
C TYR A 212 -3.29 -4.05 10.11
N ILE A 213 -2.58 -3.13 9.47
CA ILE A 213 -1.26 -2.68 9.89
C ILE A 213 -1.39 -1.28 10.49
N LEU A 214 -0.89 -1.14 11.72
CA LEU A 214 -0.82 0.13 12.44
C LEU A 214 0.27 1.05 11.84
N SER A 215 0.06 2.36 11.90
CA SER A 215 1.09 3.37 11.71
C SER A 215 2.10 3.27 12.86
N GLY A 216 3.38 3.25 12.51
CA GLY A 216 4.47 3.31 13.48
C GLY A 216 4.66 4.72 14.08
N PRO A 217 5.45 4.83 15.15
CA PRO A 217 5.84 6.11 15.75
C PRO A 217 6.87 6.87 14.92
N ASP A 218 7.17 8.11 15.31
CA ASP A 218 8.26 8.91 14.73
C ASP A 218 9.63 8.26 14.93
N GLY A 219 10.15 7.65 13.86
CA GLY A 219 11.44 6.97 13.86
C GLY A 219 12.62 7.89 14.22
N ASN A 220 12.48 9.21 13.99
CA ASN A 220 13.51 10.22 14.22
C ASN A 220 13.60 10.67 15.68
N LYS A 221 12.69 10.19 16.55
CA LYS A 221 12.63 10.54 17.97
C LYS A 221 12.83 9.30 18.85
N PRO A 222 14.10 8.90 19.13
CA PRO A 222 14.38 7.60 19.74
C PRO A 222 13.75 7.34 21.11
N LYS A 223 13.51 8.39 21.91
CA LYS A 223 12.89 8.27 23.23
C LYS A 223 11.36 8.33 23.14
N GLU A 224 10.87 9.31 22.39
CA GLU A 224 9.44 9.58 22.21
C GLU A 224 8.76 8.43 21.49
N ARG A 225 9.42 7.80 20.51
CA ARG A 225 8.87 6.66 19.78
C ARG A 225 8.53 5.47 20.66
N VAL A 226 9.36 5.21 21.68
CA VAL A 226 9.13 4.13 22.65
C VAL A 226 7.91 4.45 23.50
N ARG A 227 7.83 5.69 23.99
CA ARG A 227 6.66 6.16 24.76
C ARG A 227 5.39 6.10 23.94
N TRP A 228 5.39 6.68 22.74
CA TRP A 228 4.24 6.71 21.83
C TRP A 228 3.73 5.30 21.53
N THR A 229 4.64 4.37 21.20
CA THR A 229 4.29 2.98 20.92
C THR A 229 3.65 2.29 22.12
N ARG A 230 4.23 2.47 23.32
CA ARG A 230 3.69 1.89 24.55
C ARG A 230 2.30 2.44 24.86
N ASP A 231 2.12 3.75 24.69
CA ASP A 231 0.85 4.41 25.00
C ASP A 231 -0.22 4.02 23.96
N LEU A 232 0.14 3.83 22.68
CA LEU A 232 -0.74 3.24 21.65
C LEU A 232 -1.21 1.83 22.03
N PHE A 233 -0.29 0.93 22.39
CA PHE A 233 -0.66 -0.44 22.76
C PHE A 233 -1.51 -0.54 24.03
N LYS A 234 -1.47 0.46 24.91
CA LYS A 234 -2.38 0.54 26.06
C LYS A 234 -3.78 1.01 25.68
N ALA A 235 -3.91 1.76 24.59
CA ALA A 235 -5.16 2.34 24.12
C ALA A 235 -5.93 1.43 23.15
N LEU A 236 -5.25 0.46 22.53
CA LEU A 236 -5.84 -0.59 21.69
C LEU A 236 -6.59 -1.62 22.53
#